data_AF-A0A8T3VI35-F1
#
_entry.id   AF-A0A8T3VI35-F1
#
_cell.length_a   1.000
_cell.length_b   1.000
_cell.length_c   1.000
_cell.angle_alpha   90.00
_cell.angle_beta   90.00
_cell.angle_gamma   90.00
#
_symmetry.space_group_name_H-M   'P 1'
#
loop_
_entity.id
_entity.type
_entity.pdbx_description
1 polymer ?
#
loop_
_entity_poly.entity_id
_entity_poly.type
_entity_poly.pdbx_seq_one_letter_code
_entity_poly.pdbx_strand_id
1 'polypeptide(L)'
;MENSNYASKIDVRIIVSNLDVAGLVSKAVDNVHLEKDYNIVVSSIIPTTDFEIAKKVAEGADIILIGGYGQDDSYNMLFNDLKTDFNHIGLFDYNNVLFESEEVNAELAQKEILNSIIKATLSYSLNLINIHTLENKLLKITHNYNNLLDDYNQLIKENEVLSMENNDLREDMNNLKSDFSNFKNRFEDIHTKDFLEIYRLDELWSETFGQDLADEKKIVIATNKFKPENILVGQGFIAAQSRNQAIEWLKIIKTALIFVEDNKEELKKELSSNTQNNPPEAMDDYDSPNTFENFWD
;
A
#
# COMPACT_ATOMS: atom_id res chain seq x y z
N MET A 1 37.72 0.12 -16.00
CA MET A 1 38.20 0.88 -14.82
C MET A 1 39.61 0.39 -14.56
N GLU A 2 40.58 1.29 -14.72
CA GLU A 2 42.00 0.98 -14.52
C GLU A 2 42.22 0.60 -13.05
N ASN A 3 42.73 -0.62 -12.80
CA ASN A 3 43.30 -0.98 -11.51
C ASN A 3 44.62 -0.24 -11.36
N SER A 4 44.56 1.01 -10.90
CA SER A 4 45.73 1.66 -10.32
C SER A 4 46.08 0.90 -9.04
N ASN A 5 47.03 -0.03 -9.12
CA ASN A 5 47.75 -0.57 -7.97
C ASN A 5 48.47 0.61 -7.30
N TYR A 6 47.76 1.36 -6.45
CA TYR A 6 48.40 2.14 -5.42
C TYR A 6 48.98 1.12 -4.44
N ALA A 7 50.24 0.75 -4.63
CA ALA A 7 51.01 0.12 -3.57
C ALA A 7 51.13 1.17 -2.46
N SER A 8 50.19 1.17 -1.51
CA SER A 8 50.27 2.04 -0.34
C SER A 8 51.56 1.71 0.39
N LYS A 9 52.45 2.69 0.51
CA LYS A 9 53.70 2.55 1.26
C LYS A 9 53.39 2.70 2.73
N ILE A 10 54.09 1.94 3.57
CA ILE A 10 53.94 2.03 5.03
C ILE A 10 54.63 3.31 5.51
N ASP A 11 53.90 4.19 6.17
CA ASP A 11 54.43 5.43 6.75
C ASP A 11 55.03 5.19 8.14
N VAL A 12 56.32 5.47 8.29
CA VAL A 12 57.05 5.40 9.56
C VAL A 12 57.45 6.80 10.02
N ARG A 13 57.14 7.14 11.26
CA ARG A 13 57.63 8.37 11.91
C ARG A 13 58.44 8.03 13.14
N ILE A 14 59.57 8.70 13.32
CA ILE A 14 60.50 8.42 14.42
C ILE A 14 60.59 9.65 15.31
N ILE A 15 60.14 9.52 16.56
CA ILE A 15 60.29 10.55 17.60
C ILE A 15 61.60 10.29 18.31
N VAL A 16 62.44 11.32 18.44
CA VAL A 16 63.73 11.23 19.13
C VAL A 16 63.90 12.40 20.09
N SER A 17 64.76 12.25 21.09
CA SER A 17 64.88 13.20 22.19
C SER A 17 65.63 14.48 21.83
N ASN A 18 66.54 14.44 20.85
CA ASN A 18 67.37 15.59 20.48
C ASN A 18 67.77 15.60 18.99
N LEU A 19 68.35 16.73 18.55
CA LEU A 19 68.79 16.93 17.17
C LEU A 19 69.96 16.04 16.77
N ASP A 20 70.84 15.70 17.70
CA ASP A 20 72.03 14.88 17.42
C ASP A 20 71.61 13.46 17.03
N VAL A 21 70.69 12.87 17.79
CA VAL A 21 70.09 11.56 17.49
C VAL A 21 69.25 11.64 16.21
N ALA A 22 68.53 12.73 15.95
CA ALA A 22 67.81 12.90 14.69
C ALA A 22 68.74 12.89 13.46
N GLY A 23 69.87 13.59 13.54
CA GLY A 23 70.87 13.60 12.47
C GLY A 23 71.48 12.22 12.22
N LEU A 24 71.64 11.42 13.27
CA LEU A 24 72.08 10.04 13.17
C LEU A 24 71.03 9.12 12.55
N VAL A 25 69.79 9.19 13.02
CA VAL A 25 68.66 8.43 12.46
C VAL A 25 68.49 8.77 10.99
N SER A 26 68.63 10.03 10.59
CA SER A 26 68.58 10.44 9.18
C SER A 26 69.63 9.71 8.34
N LYS A 27 70.90 9.72 8.79
CA LYS A 27 71.98 9.00 8.10
C LYS A 27 71.74 7.49 8.07
N ALA A 28 71.22 6.92 9.16
CA ALA A 28 70.92 5.49 9.25
C ALA A 28 69.78 5.08 8.29
N VAL A 29 68.73 5.90 8.18
CA VAL A 29 67.64 5.71 7.23
C VAL A 29 68.13 5.81 5.80
N ASP A 30 68.95 6.82 5.47
CA ASP A 30 69.51 6.98 4.11
C ASP A 30 70.38 5.78 3.69
N ASN A 31 71.06 5.15 4.66
CA ASN A 31 71.87 3.95 4.43
C ASN A 31 71.03 2.67 4.26
N VAL A 32 69.74 2.70 4.56
CA VAL A 32 68.81 1.58 4.39
C VAL A 32 67.88 1.87 3.22
N HIS A 33 67.84 0.98 2.22
CA HIS A 33 66.91 1.12 1.11
C HIS A 33 65.48 0.66 1.49
N LEU A 34 64.92 1.17 2.60
CA LEU A 34 63.62 0.76 3.17
C LEU A 34 62.47 0.81 2.15
N GLU A 35 62.48 1.84 1.31
CA GLU A 35 61.44 2.02 0.29
C GLU A 35 61.50 0.94 -0.79
N LYS A 36 62.70 0.58 -1.23
CA LYS A 36 62.92 -0.39 -2.32
C LYS A 36 62.79 -1.82 -1.83
N ASP A 37 63.32 -2.12 -0.66
CA ASP A 37 63.45 -3.48 -0.15
C ASP A 37 62.21 -3.92 0.64
N TYR A 38 61.51 -2.98 1.27
CA TYR A 38 60.40 -3.27 2.19
C TYR A 38 59.11 -2.48 1.93
N ASN A 39 59.07 -1.58 0.92
CA ASN A 39 57.93 -0.67 0.66
C ASN A 39 57.57 0.21 1.88
N ILE A 40 58.58 0.61 2.64
CA ILE A 40 58.47 1.42 3.86
C ILE A 40 59.09 2.80 3.60
N VAL A 41 58.42 3.86 4.04
CA VAL A 41 58.94 5.24 3.95
C VAL A 41 59.00 5.83 5.35
N VAL A 42 60.16 6.36 5.73
CA VAL A 42 60.28 7.18 6.93
C VAL A 42 59.93 8.61 6.55
N SER A 43 58.69 9.05 6.81
CA SER A 43 58.23 10.38 6.39
C SER A 43 58.73 11.51 7.28
N SER A 44 59.06 11.23 8.54
CA SER A 44 59.48 12.26 9.50
C SER A 44 60.35 11.70 10.62
N ILE A 45 61.37 12.47 10.97
CA ILE A 45 62.19 12.30 12.18
C ILE A 45 61.96 13.54 13.04
N ILE A 46 61.44 13.36 14.25
CA ILE A 46 60.86 14.41 15.08
C ILE A 46 61.72 14.55 16.35
N PRO A 47 62.66 15.51 16.40
CA PRO A 47 63.48 15.77 17.57
C PRO A 47 62.70 16.61 18.60
N THR A 48 61.94 15.97 19.47
CA THR A 48 61.14 16.66 20.49
C THR A 48 61.05 15.85 21.78
N THR A 49 61.05 16.56 22.91
CA THR A 49 60.64 16.04 24.21
C THR A 49 59.25 16.52 24.62
N ASP A 50 58.63 17.39 23.82
CA ASP A 50 57.27 17.89 24.05
C ASP A 50 56.23 16.90 23.49
N PHE A 51 55.37 16.41 24.40
CA PHE A 51 54.32 15.44 24.13
C PHE A 51 53.25 15.96 23.16
N GLU A 52 52.87 17.23 23.26
CA GLU A 52 51.83 17.82 22.40
C GLU A 52 52.30 17.95 20.96
N ILE A 53 53.57 18.28 20.77
CA ILE A 53 54.21 18.33 19.46
C ILE A 53 54.34 16.92 18.89
N ALA A 54 54.85 15.97 19.70
CA ALA A 54 54.96 14.57 19.28
C ALA A 54 53.61 14.01 18.82
N LYS A 55 52.53 14.29 19.54
CA LYS A 55 51.17 13.85 19.21
C LYS A 55 50.68 14.37 17.87
N LYS A 56 50.75 15.68 17.66
CA LYS A 56 50.29 16.29 16.40
C LYS A 56 51.08 15.81 15.20
N VAL A 57 52.38 15.62 15.36
CA VAL A 57 53.28 15.26 14.26
C VAL A 57 53.32 13.75 14.01
N ALA A 58 52.98 12.92 15.00
CA ALA A 58 52.88 11.47 14.83
C ALA A 58 51.50 11.00 14.34
N GLU A 59 50.49 11.88 14.33
CA GLU A 59 49.13 11.55 13.90
C GLU A 59 49.07 11.10 12.43
N GLY A 60 48.40 9.97 12.19
CA GLY A 60 48.21 9.40 10.85
C GLY A 60 49.39 8.59 10.31
N ALA A 61 50.44 8.34 11.09
CA ALA A 61 51.47 7.37 10.73
C ALA A 61 51.02 5.93 10.98
N ASP A 62 51.44 4.99 10.12
CA ASP A 62 51.16 3.56 10.30
C ASP A 62 52.01 2.98 11.45
N ILE A 63 53.29 3.39 11.50
CA ILE A 63 54.23 2.98 12.55
C ILE A 63 54.90 4.22 13.13
N ILE A 64 54.91 4.31 14.46
CA ILE A 64 55.59 5.36 15.22
C ILE A 64 56.70 4.69 16.04
N LEU A 65 57.94 5.08 15.83
CA LEU A 65 59.05 4.68 16.67
C LEU A 65 59.33 5.77 17.69
N ILE A 66 59.34 5.42 18.97
CA ILE A 66 59.69 6.33 20.06
C ILE A 66 61.10 5.99 20.52
N GLY A 67 62.01 6.96 20.39
CA GLY A 67 63.39 6.85 20.82
C GLY A 67 63.55 7.09 22.31
N GLY A 68 64.22 6.17 23.00
CA GLY A 68 64.45 6.26 24.44
C GLY A 68 65.48 5.25 24.94
N TYR A 69 65.86 5.36 26.21
CA TYR A 69 66.71 4.38 26.90
C TYR A 69 65.83 3.30 27.54
N GLY A 70 65.31 2.38 26.72
CA GLY A 70 64.33 1.39 27.17
C GLY A 70 62.91 1.97 27.30
N GLN A 71 62.05 1.25 28.04
CA GLN A 71 60.67 1.66 28.33
C GLN A 71 60.61 2.56 29.57
N ASP A 72 61.15 3.76 29.45
CA ASP A 72 61.07 4.77 30.51
C ASP A 72 59.66 5.38 30.63
N ASP A 73 59.45 6.24 31.63
CA ASP A 73 58.16 6.89 31.87
C ASP A 73 57.70 7.72 30.67
N SER A 74 58.63 8.39 29.99
CA SER A 74 58.36 9.20 28.79
C SER A 74 57.84 8.34 27.63
N TYR A 75 58.47 7.18 27.40
CA TYR A 75 58.02 6.20 26.42
C TYR A 75 56.62 5.70 26.75
N ASN A 76 56.34 5.33 28.00
CA ASN A 76 55.04 4.80 28.40
C ASN A 76 53.91 5.84 28.26
N MET A 77 54.19 7.10 28.59
CA MET A 77 53.24 8.21 28.40
C MET A 77 52.95 8.44 26.91
N LEU A 78 53.98 8.57 26.07
CA LEU A 78 53.81 8.70 24.62
C LEU A 78 53.12 7.47 24.02
N PHE A 79 53.45 6.27 24.47
CA PHE A 79 52.82 5.05 24.00
C PHE A 79 51.30 5.09 24.22
N ASN A 80 50.85 5.42 25.43
CA ASN A 80 49.42 5.47 25.74
C ASN A 80 48.69 6.56 24.97
N ASP A 81 49.31 7.74 24.80
CA ASP A 81 48.67 8.88 24.15
C ASP A 81 48.65 8.79 22.62
N LEU A 82 49.65 8.12 22.04
CA LEU A 82 49.80 7.97 20.59
C LEU A 82 49.13 6.69 20.07
N LYS A 83 48.91 5.67 20.92
CA LYS A 83 48.38 4.39 20.46
C LYS A 83 46.94 4.54 20.02
N THR A 84 46.68 4.19 18.77
CA THR A 84 45.34 4.07 18.20
C THR A 84 45.07 2.64 17.77
N ASP A 85 43.85 2.38 17.33
CA ASP A 85 43.45 1.09 16.77
C ASP A 85 44.15 0.79 15.43
N PHE A 86 44.67 1.82 14.75
CA PHE A 86 45.17 1.73 13.37
C PHE A 86 46.68 1.94 13.24
N ASN A 87 47.36 2.43 14.27
CA ASN A 87 48.82 2.62 14.25
C ASN A 87 49.55 1.63 15.16
N HIS A 88 50.85 1.52 14.96
CA HIS A 88 51.73 0.69 15.78
C HIS A 88 52.84 1.53 16.39
N ILE A 89 53.19 1.21 17.63
CA ILE A 89 54.25 1.90 18.34
C ILE A 89 55.36 0.92 18.64
N GLY A 90 56.58 1.30 18.26
CA GLY A 90 57.80 0.56 18.57
C GLY A 90 58.75 1.40 19.42
N LEU A 91 59.54 0.74 20.25
CA LEU A 91 60.67 1.36 20.93
C LEU A 91 61.88 1.36 19.99
N PHE A 92 62.49 2.52 19.79
CA PHE A 92 63.82 2.67 19.22
C PHE A 92 64.81 2.82 20.38
N ASP A 93 65.49 1.74 20.75
CA ASP A 93 66.29 1.71 21.97
C ASP A 93 67.69 2.27 21.75
N TYR A 94 67.99 3.41 22.37
CA TYR A 94 69.29 4.06 22.27
C TYR A 94 70.42 3.18 22.81
N ASN A 95 70.15 2.26 23.75
CA ASN A 95 71.15 1.35 24.28
C ASN A 95 71.74 0.43 23.19
N ASN A 96 70.97 0.13 22.14
CA ASN A 96 71.40 -0.74 21.05
C ASN A 96 72.19 0.01 19.97
N VAL A 97 72.32 1.33 20.11
CA VAL A 97 72.89 2.24 19.10
C VAL A 97 74.20 2.88 19.58
N LEU A 98 74.48 2.83 20.87
CA LEU A 98 75.66 3.40 21.53
C LEU A 98 76.81 2.39 21.64
N PHE A 99 78.04 2.84 21.45
CA PHE A 99 79.25 2.08 21.81
C PHE A 99 79.66 2.34 23.27
N GLU A 100 80.51 1.48 23.84
CA GLU A 100 81.11 1.66 25.17
C GLU A 100 81.89 3.00 25.33
N SER A 101 82.19 3.69 24.21
CA SER A 101 82.91 4.97 24.14
C SER A 101 82.03 6.20 23.92
N GLU A 102 80.71 6.12 24.14
CA GLU A 102 79.72 7.20 23.93
C GLU A 102 79.58 7.71 22.48
N GLU A 103 80.30 7.12 21.52
CA GLU A 103 80.13 7.42 20.10
C GLU A 103 78.99 6.59 19.51
N VAL A 104 78.08 7.28 18.81
CA VAL A 104 76.86 6.70 18.24
C VAL A 104 77.14 6.23 16.80
N ASN A 105 76.83 4.97 16.47
CA ASN A 105 77.13 4.38 15.15
C ASN A 105 75.88 4.26 14.26
N ALA A 106 75.95 4.81 13.04
CA ALA A 106 74.85 4.78 12.07
C ALA A 106 74.45 3.35 11.62
N GLU A 107 75.38 2.39 11.59
CA GLU A 107 75.09 1.00 11.22
C GLU A 107 74.27 0.28 12.31
N LEU A 108 74.56 0.57 13.58
CA LEU A 108 73.79 0.04 14.71
C LEU A 108 72.39 0.66 14.76
N ALA A 109 72.28 1.97 14.52
CA ALA A 109 70.99 2.64 14.36
C ALA A 109 70.15 2.04 13.24
N GLN A 110 70.76 1.73 12.09
CA GLN A 110 70.09 1.06 10.98
C GLN A 110 69.49 -0.29 11.41
N LYS A 111 70.27 -1.11 12.13
CA LYS A 111 69.81 -2.41 12.64
C LYS A 111 68.68 -2.23 13.65
N GLU A 112 68.79 -1.27 14.56
CA GLU A 112 67.75 -1.02 15.56
C GLU A 112 66.46 -0.50 14.92
N ILE A 113 66.53 0.47 13.99
CA ILE A 113 65.34 0.96 13.26
C ILE A 113 64.60 -0.20 12.58
N LEU A 114 65.34 -1.06 11.86
CA LEU A 114 64.75 -2.22 11.21
C LEU A 114 64.12 -3.19 12.23
N ASN A 115 64.83 -3.49 13.32
CA ASN A 115 64.34 -4.37 14.38
C ASN A 115 63.08 -3.80 15.06
N SER A 116 63.04 -2.50 15.32
CA SER A 116 61.90 -1.82 15.94
C SER A 116 60.68 -1.84 15.03
N ILE A 117 60.87 -1.59 13.73
CA ILE A 117 59.81 -1.73 12.71
C ILE A 117 59.30 -3.18 12.68
N ILE A 118 60.19 -4.17 12.63
CA ILE A 118 59.81 -5.58 12.61
C ILE A 118 59.02 -5.94 13.87
N LYS A 119 59.47 -5.53 15.05
CA LYS A 119 58.76 -5.78 16.32
C LYS A 119 57.35 -5.17 16.32
N ALA A 120 57.23 -3.90 15.89
CA ALA A 120 55.94 -3.21 15.79
C ALA A 120 54.99 -3.92 14.81
N THR A 121 55.49 -4.31 13.64
CA THR A 121 54.71 -5.02 12.61
C THR A 121 54.35 -6.44 13.01
N LEU A 122 55.24 -7.16 13.70
CA LEU A 122 54.93 -8.50 14.21
C LEU A 122 53.85 -8.45 15.30
N SER A 123 53.90 -7.44 16.18
CA SER A 123 52.84 -7.18 17.16
C SER A 123 51.49 -6.96 16.48
N TYR A 124 51.45 -6.26 15.35
CA TYR A 124 50.26 -6.15 14.51
C TYR A 124 49.79 -7.51 13.97
N SER A 125 50.72 -8.28 13.39
CA SER A 125 50.38 -9.56 12.74
C SER A 125 49.72 -10.56 13.70
N LEU A 126 50.08 -10.54 14.99
CA LEU A 126 49.45 -11.39 16.00
C LEU A 126 47.97 -11.00 16.28
N ASN A 127 47.59 -9.75 16.02
CA ASN A 127 46.20 -9.29 16.08
C ASN A 127 45.38 -9.67 14.82
N LEU A 128 45.97 -10.26 13.76
CA LEU A 128 45.25 -10.71 12.56
C LEU A 128 44.17 -11.76 12.84
N ILE A 129 44.32 -12.53 13.93
CA ILE A 129 43.28 -13.48 14.37
C ILE A 129 41.95 -12.76 14.60
N ASN A 130 41.99 -11.54 15.13
CA ASN A 130 40.79 -10.73 15.35
C ASN A 130 40.20 -10.24 14.02
N ILE A 131 41.04 -9.92 13.02
CA ILE A 131 40.58 -9.47 11.70
C ILE A 131 39.80 -10.57 10.98
N HIS A 132 40.30 -11.81 10.97
CA HIS A 132 39.54 -12.92 10.37
C HIS A 132 38.21 -13.20 11.09
N THR A 133 38.15 -13.00 12.41
CA THR A 133 36.85 -13.09 13.11
C THR A 133 35.91 -11.95 12.72
N LEU A 134 36.45 -10.75 12.48
CA LEU A 134 35.68 -9.59 12.05
C LEU A 134 35.18 -9.76 10.61
N GLU A 135 36.03 -10.23 9.69
CA GLU A 135 35.65 -10.59 8.32
C GLU A 135 34.52 -11.62 8.30
N ASN A 136 34.62 -12.65 9.14
CA ASN A 136 33.56 -13.66 9.26
C ASN A 136 32.26 -13.07 9.80
N LYS A 137 32.33 -12.15 10.77
CA LYS A 137 31.14 -11.43 11.27
C LYS A 137 30.55 -10.55 10.18
N LEU A 138 31.38 -9.82 9.43
CA LEU A 138 30.96 -8.97 8.31
C LEU A 138 30.27 -9.82 7.24
N LEU A 139 30.87 -10.95 6.84
CA LEU A 139 30.29 -11.86 5.87
C LEU A 139 28.90 -12.36 6.30
N LYS A 140 28.74 -12.73 7.58
CA LYS A 140 27.43 -13.12 8.13
C LYS A 140 26.42 -11.98 8.08
N ILE A 141 26.84 -10.77 8.44
CA ILE A 141 25.97 -9.58 8.38
C ILE A 141 25.55 -9.29 6.95
N THR A 142 26.48 -9.33 5.99
CA THR A 142 26.19 -9.15 4.56
C THR A 142 25.21 -10.19 4.05
N HIS A 143 25.39 -11.47 4.43
CA HIS A 143 24.45 -12.52 4.05
C HIS A 143 23.05 -12.27 4.63
N ASN A 144 22.96 -11.91 5.92
CA ASN A 144 21.69 -11.59 6.56
C ASN A 144 21.01 -10.38 5.92
N TYR A 145 21.77 -9.35 5.56
CA TYR A 145 21.26 -8.17 4.88
C TYR A 145 20.69 -8.51 3.51
N ASN A 146 21.40 -9.34 2.72
CA ASN A 146 20.92 -9.76 1.41
C ASN A 146 19.64 -10.61 1.52
N ASN A 147 19.57 -11.53 2.49
CA ASN A 147 18.36 -12.31 2.71
C ASN A 147 17.18 -11.40 3.12
N LEU A 148 17.41 -10.43 4.01
CA LEU A 148 16.38 -9.46 4.41
C LEU A 148 15.92 -8.58 3.24
N LEU A 149 16.85 -8.21 2.35
CA LEU A 149 16.55 -7.46 1.14
C LEU A 149 15.67 -8.27 0.18
N ASP A 150 15.95 -9.57 0.04
CA ASP A 150 15.14 -10.48 -0.76
C ASP A 150 13.72 -10.64 -0.17
N ASP A 151 13.61 -10.84 1.15
CA ASP A 151 12.32 -10.91 1.86
C ASP A 151 11.52 -9.61 1.69
N TYR A 152 12.19 -8.46 1.79
CA TYR A 152 11.56 -7.15 1.58
C TYR A 152 11.04 -6.99 0.14
N ASN A 153 11.84 -7.38 -0.85
CA ASN A 153 11.43 -7.33 -2.25
C ASN A 153 10.26 -8.28 -2.55
N GLN A 154 10.21 -9.44 -1.89
CA GLN A 154 9.08 -10.35 -1.98
C GLN A 154 7.82 -9.72 -1.36
N LEU A 155 7.93 -9.11 -0.18
CA LEU A 155 6.80 -8.47 0.49
C LEU A 155 6.22 -7.30 -0.31
N ILE A 156 7.06 -6.53 -1.01
CA ILE A 156 6.59 -5.49 -1.94
C ILE A 156 5.72 -6.10 -3.03
N LYS A 157 6.17 -7.18 -3.67
CA LYS A 157 5.40 -7.85 -4.73
C LYS A 157 4.08 -8.40 -4.21
N GLU A 158 4.09 -9.03 -3.04
CA GLU A 158 2.88 -9.54 -2.40
C GLU A 158 1.89 -8.40 -2.10
N ASN A 159 2.39 -7.26 -1.61
CA ASN A 159 1.55 -6.09 -1.34
C ASN A 159 0.97 -5.47 -2.62
N GLU A 160 1.73 -5.43 -3.72
CA GLU A 160 1.23 -5.01 -5.02
C GLU A 160 0.09 -5.91 -5.51
N VAL A 161 0.26 -7.24 -5.41
CA VAL A 161 -0.79 -8.21 -5.76
C VAL A 161 -2.03 -8.03 -4.88
N LEU A 162 -1.86 -7.95 -3.56
CA LEU A 162 -2.98 -7.74 -2.62
C LEU A 162 -3.69 -6.40 -2.84
N SER A 163 -2.97 -5.36 -3.28
CA SER A 163 -3.57 -4.08 -3.63
C SER A 163 -4.39 -4.17 -4.92
N MET A 164 -3.95 -4.96 -5.91
CA MET A 164 -4.75 -5.23 -7.11
C MET A 164 -6.01 -6.01 -6.76
N GLU A 165 -5.89 -7.10 -6.02
CA GLU A 165 -7.03 -7.92 -5.58
C GLU A 165 -8.06 -7.10 -4.77
N ASN A 166 -7.60 -6.19 -3.90
CA ASN A 166 -8.51 -5.29 -3.18
C ASN A 166 -9.26 -4.32 -4.08
N ASN A 167 -8.63 -3.85 -5.17
CA ASN A 167 -9.29 -2.97 -6.11
C ASN A 167 -10.35 -3.73 -6.92
N ASP A 168 -10.03 -4.94 -7.37
CA ASP A 168 -10.98 -5.81 -8.09
C ASP A 168 -12.19 -6.14 -7.21
N LEU A 169 -11.96 -6.54 -5.95
CA LEU A 169 -13.04 -6.80 -4.99
C LEU A 169 -13.90 -5.55 -4.71
N ARG A 170 -13.30 -4.36 -4.70
CA ARG A 170 -14.03 -3.10 -4.55
C ARG A 170 -14.89 -2.80 -5.78
N GLU A 171 -14.40 -3.09 -6.97
CA GLU A 171 -15.17 -2.95 -8.21
C GLU A 171 -16.37 -3.91 -8.22
N ASP A 172 -16.13 -5.19 -7.90
CA ASP A 172 -17.19 -6.19 -7.77
C ASP A 172 -18.25 -5.79 -6.73
N MET A 173 -17.83 -5.27 -5.58
CA MET A 173 -18.72 -4.76 -4.54
C MET A 173 -19.59 -3.60 -5.05
N ASN A 174 -19.00 -2.68 -5.84
CA ASN A 174 -19.73 -1.56 -6.41
C ASN A 174 -20.73 -2.02 -7.48
N ASN A 175 -20.34 -2.97 -8.33
CA ASN A 175 -21.22 -3.58 -9.32
C ASN A 175 -22.39 -4.27 -8.65
N LEU A 176 -22.15 -5.09 -7.62
CA LEU A 176 -23.20 -5.76 -6.86
C LEU A 176 -24.14 -4.76 -6.17
N LYS A 177 -23.59 -3.65 -5.64
CA LYS A 177 -24.40 -2.59 -5.03
C LYS A 177 -25.30 -1.89 -6.06
N SER A 178 -24.80 -1.66 -7.27
CA SER A 178 -25.56 -1.12 -8.39
C SER A 178 -26.69 -2.07 -8.79
N ASP A 179 -26.38 -3.36 -8.96
CA ASP A 179 -27.35 -4.41 -9.29
C ASP A 179 -28.42 -4.54 -8.21
N PHE A 180 -28.03 -4.48 -6.94
CA PHE A 180 -28.97 -4.48 -5.83
C PHE A 180 -29.89 -3.25 -5.85
N SER A 181 -29.36 -2.06 -6.15
CA SER A 181 -30.18 -0.86 -6.29
C SER A 181 -31.16 -0.97 -7.46
N ASN A 182 -30.71 -1.51 -8.60
CA ASN A 182 -31.56 -1.75 -9.76
C ASN A 182 -32.67 -2.76 -9.46
N PHE A 183 -32.33 -3.84 -8.75
CA PHE A 183 -33.29 -4.82 -8.28
C PHE A 183 -34.31 -4.21 -7.32
N LYS A 184 -33.84 -3.42 -6.34
CA LYS A 184 -34.71 -2.73 -5.38
C LYS A 184 -35.68 -1.78 -6.09
N ASN A 185 -35.20 -0.99 -7.04
CA ASN A 185 -36.07 -0.09 -7.82
C ASN A 185 -37.12 -0.88 -8.62
N ARG A 186 -36.73 -1.96 -9.30
CA ARG A 186 -37.68 -2.84 -10.00
C ARG A 186 -38.70 -3.47 -9.06
N PHE A 187 -38.29 -3.85 -7.87
CA PHE A 187 -39.17 -4.41 -6.86
C PHE A 187 -40.19 -3.36 -6.37
N GLU A 188 -39.73 -2.14 -6.07
CA GLU A 188 -40.61 -1.02 -5.70
C GLU A 188 -41.55 -0.64 -6.86
N ASP A 189 -41.08 -0.62 -8.11
CA ASP A 189 -41.90 -0.36 -9.30
C ASP A 189 -43.03 -1.39 -9.50
N ILE A 190 -42.78 -2.66 -9.14
CA ILE A 190 -43.81 -3.70 -9.18
C ILE A 190 -44.80 -3.47 -8.03
N HIS A 191 -44.34 -3.22 -6.82
CA HIS A 191 -45.24 -3.06 -5.66
C HIS A 191 -46.02 -1.74 -5.64
N THR A 192 -45.55 -0.72 -6.35
CA THR A 192 -46.24 0.59 -6.47
C THR A 192 -47.23 0.65 -7.63
N LYS A 193 -47.17 -0.29 -8.58
CA LYS A 193 -48.20 -0.42 -9.60
C LYS A 193 -49.44 -1.06 -9.01
N ASP A 194 -50.56 -0.36 -9.05
CA ASP A 194 -51.88 -0.89 -8.72
C ASP A 194 -52.30 -1.96 -9.74
N PHE A 195 -51.80 -3.18 -9.56
CA PHE A 195 -52.19 -4.31 -10.40
C PHE A 195 -53.62 -4.73 -10.06
N LEU A 196 -54.42 -4.97 -11.11
CA LEU A 196 -55.70 -5.65 -10.99
C LEU A 196 -55.44 -7.15 -10.85
N GLU A 197 -55.72 -7.72 -9.68
CA GLU A 197 -55.70 -9.16 -9.47
C GLU A 197 -56.89 -9.80 -10.19
N ILE A 198 -56.65 -10.91 -10.90
CA ILE A 198 -57.65 -11.62 -11.69
C ILE A 198 -58.26 -12.75 -10.85
N TYR A 199 -59.57 -12.74 -10.68
CA TYR A 199 -60.33 -13.76 -9.97
C TYR A 199 -61.34 -14.45 -10.89
N ARG A 200 -61.56 -15.75 -10.68
CA ARG A 200 -62.59 -16.52 -11.38
C ARG A 200 -63.97 -16.10 -10.88
N LEU A 201 -64.85 -15.73 -11.81
CA LEU A 201 -66.18 -15.21 -11.47
C LEU A 201 -67.06 -16.29 -10.82
N ASP A 202 -66.99 -17.52 -11.32
CA ASP A 202 -67.81 -18.64 -10.84
C ASP A 202 -67.50 -18.97 -9.37
N GLU A 203 -66.21 -19.06 -9.04
CA GLU A 203 -65.75 -19.36 -7.68
C GLU A 203 -66.11 -18.22 -6.73
N LEU A 204 -65.85 -16.98 -7.12
CA LEU A 204 -66.10 -15.81 -6.28
C LEU A 204 -67.61 -15.55 -6.09
N TRP A 205 -68.43 -15.86 -7.08
CA TRP A 205 -69.89 -15.79 -7.00
C TRP A 205 -70.48 -16.88 -6.10
N SER A 206 -70.05 -18.14 -6.28
CA SER A 206 -70.49 -19.25 -5.44
C SER A 206 -70.04 -19.09 -3.99
N GLU A 207 -68.83 -18.60 -3.74
CA GLU A 207 -68.34 -18.28 -2.39
C GLU A 207 -69.11 -17.12 -1.74
N THR A 208 -69.48 -16.09 -2.50
CA THR A 208 -70.12 -14.89 -1.95
C THR A 208 -71.62 -15.09 -1.71
N PHE A 209 -72.30 -15.86 -2.56
CA PHE A 209 -73.76 -15.95 -2.56
C PHE A 209 -74.32 -17.37 -2.36
N GLY A 210 -73.47 -18.41 -2.32
CA GLY A 210 -73.89 -19.80 -2.12
C GLY A 210 -74.82 -20.33 -3.21
N GLN A 211 -74.74 -19.77 -4.42
CA GLN A 211 -75.59 -20.07 -5.57
C GLN A 211 -74.72 -20.21 -6.82
N ASP A 212 -75.05 -21.18 -7.68
CA ASP A 212 -74.37 -21.32 -8.97
C ASP A 212 -74.73 -20.16 -9.90
N LEU A 213 -73.75 -19.71 -10.67
CA LEU A 213 -73.86 -18.55 -11.55
C LEU A 213 -74.74 -18.88 -12.76
N ALA A 214 -76.00 -18.43 -12.74
CA ALA A 214 -76.96 -18.77 -13.78
C ALA A 214 -76.81 -17.97 -15.10
N ASP A 215 -76.17 -16.79 -15.08
CA ASP A 215 -76.15 -15.91 -16.25
C ASP A 215 -74.94 -14.95 -16.27
N GLU A 216 -73.76 -15.48 -16.61
CA GLU A 216 -72.50 -14.71 -16.76
C GLU A 216 -72.66 -13.46 -17.65
N LYS A 217 -73.50 -13.55 -18.69
CA LYS A 217 -73.70 -12.48 -19.67
C LYS A 217 -74.35 -11.24 -19.05
N LYS A 218 -75.26 -11.40 -18.09
CA LYS A 218 -75.92 -10.28 -17.41
C LYS A 218 -74.94 -9.48 -16.55
N ILE A 219 -73.98 -10.16 -15.91
CA ILE A 219 -72.95 -9.53 -15.08
C ILE A 219 -71.97 -8.73 -15.94
N VAL A 220 -71.56 -9.30 -17.09
CA VAL A 220 -70.70 -8.60 -18.07
C VAL A 220 -71.41 -7.36 -18.62
N ILE A 221 -72.68 -7.47 -19.00
CA ILE A 221 -73.47 -6.34 -19.53
C ILE A 221 -73.68 -5.26 -18.46
N ALA A 222 -74.01 -5.64 -17.23
CA ALA A 222 -74.18 -4.69 -16.13
C ALA A 222 -72.87 -3.95 -15.85
N THR A 223 -71.75 -4.67 -15.72
CA THR A 223 -70.44 -4.07 -15.43
C THR A 223 -69.97 -3.13 -16.55
N ASN A 224 -70.16 -3.52 -17.82
CA ASN A 224 -69.83 -2.68 -18.96
C ASN A 224 -70.70 -1.42 -19.09
N LYS A 225 -71.93 -1.44 -18.55
CA LYS A 225 -72.81 -0.27 -18.52
C LYS A 225 -72.44 0.71 -17.40
N PHE A 226 -72.04 0.22 -16.24
CA PHE A 226 -71.66 1.07 -15.11
C PHE A 226 -70.22 1.58 -15.17
N LYS A 227 -69.32 0.91 -15.93
CA LYS A 227 -67.89 1.27 -16.11
C LYS A 227 -67.21 1.74 -14.80
N PRO A 228 -67.14 0.90 -13.77
CA PRO A 228 -66.41 1.24 -12.55
C PRO A 228 -64.91 1.48 -12.81
N GLU A 229 -64.30 2.41 -12.08
CA GLU A 229 -62.84 2.56 -12.07
C GLU A 229 -62.20 1.34 -11.40
N ASN A 230 -61.11 0.84 -12.00
CA ASN A 230 -60.28 -0.24 -11.46
C ASN A 230 -61.01 -1.60 -11.27
N ILE A 231 -62.11 -1.85 -11.99
CA ILE A 231 -62.75 -3.18 -12.05
C ILE A 231 -63.09 -3.52 -13.51
N LEU A 232 -62.62 -4.67 -13.99
CA LEU A 232 -62.88 -5.18 -15.34
C LEU A 232 -63.50 -6.58 -15.26
N VAL A 233 -64.58 -6.82 -16.00
CA VAL A 233 -65.24 -8.13 -16.03
C VAL A 233 -65.37 -8.62 -17.47
N GLY A 234 -64.89 -9.83 -17.75
CA GLY A 234 -64.94 -10.43 -19.08
C GLY A 234 -64.57 -11.92 -19.08
N GLN A 235 -65.18 -12.68 -19.99
CA GLN A 235 -64.86 -14.10 -20.25
C GLN A 235 -64.80 -14.99 -18.99
N GLY A 236 -65.70 -14.78 -18.02
CA GLY A 236 -65.73 -15.58 -16.78
C GLY A 236 -64.74 -15.16 -15.69
N PHE A 237 -64.09 -14.00 -15.84
CA PHE A 237 -63.16 -13.45 -14.83
C PHE A 237 -63.51 -12.01 -14.45
N ILE A 238 -63.18 -11.65 -13.20
CA ILE A 238 -63.23 -10.29 -12.66
C ILE A 238 -61.82 -9.87 -12.23
N ALA A 239 -61.34 -8.75 -12.76
CA ALA A 239 -60.08 -8.15 -12.37
C ALA A 239 -60.36 -6.93 -11.49
N ALA A 240 -59.80 -6.89 -10.28
CA ALA A 240 -59.98 -5.80 -9.30
C ALA A 240 -58.69 -5.62 -8.48
N GLN A 241 -58.46 -4.44 -7.89
CA GLN A 241 -57.26 -4.21 -7.06
C GLN A 241 -57.21 -5.08 -5.80
N SER A 242 -58.37 -5.57 -5.34
CA SER A 242 -58.45 -6.53 -4.25
C SER A 242 -59.67 -7.43 -4.35
N ARG A 243 -59.60 -8.62 -3.73
CA ARG A 243 -60.70 -9.57 -3.64
C ARG A 243 -61.96 -8.97 -3.01
N ASN A 244 -61.80 -8.10 -2.02
CA ASN A 244 -62.93 -7.45 -1.34
C ASN A 244 -63.67 -6.48 -2.25
N GLN A 245 -62.95 -5.69 -3.07
CA GLN A 245 -63.57 -4.80 -4.05
C GLN A 245 -64.34 -5.59 -5.12
N ALA A 246 -63.81 -6.73 -5.56
CA ALA A 246 -64.53 -7.63 -6.46
C ALA A 246 -65.84 -8.14 -5.83
N ILE A 247 -65.80 -8.56 -4.56
CA ILE A 247 -66.98 -9.04 -3.82
C ILE A 247 -68.03 -7.93 -3.64
N GLU A 248 -67.62 -6.73 -3.24
CA GLU A 248 -68.52 -5.59 -3.08
C GLU A 248 -69.20 -5.22 -4.40
N TRP A 249 -68.44 -5.22 -5.50
CA TRP A 249 -68.98 -4.96 -6.82
C TRP A 249 -70.00 -6.03 -7.25
N LEU A 250 -69.74 -7.32 -6.99
CA LEU A 250 -70.71 -8.37 -7.26
C LEU A 250 -71.98 -8.23 -6.41
N LYS A 251 -71.89 -7.75 -5.16
CA LYS A 251 -73.06 -7.43 -4.33
C LYS A 251 -73.89 -6.30 -4.95
N ILE A 252 -73.23 -5.24 -5.42
CA ILE A 252 -73.88 -4.12 -6.11
C ILE A 252 -74.59 -4.60 -7.38
N ILE A 253 -73.92 -5.44 -8.20
CA ILE A 253 -74.53 -6.03 -9.39
C ILE A 253 -75.72 -6.91 -9.02
N LYS A 254 -75.61 -7.75 -7.98
CA LYS A 254 -76.72 -8.60 -7.54
C LYS A 254 -77.92 -7.75 -7.10
N THR A 255 -77.71 -6.69 -6.32
CA THR A 255 -78.78 -5.76 -5.92
C THR A 255 -79.40 -5.08 -7.13
N ALA A 256 -78.59 -4.63 -8.10
CA ALA A 256 -79.09 -4.03 -9.34
C ALA A 256 -79.90 -5.05 -10.17
N LEU A 257 -79.46 -6.31 -10.25
CA LEU A 257 -80.18 -7.38 -10.95
C LEU A 257 -81.50 -7.74 -10.24
N ILE A 258 -81.52 -7.79 -8.91
CA ILE A 258 -82.76 -7.98 -8.12
C ILE A 258 -83.74 -6.85 -8.41
N PHE A 259 -83.30 -5.59 -8.38
CA PHE A 259 -84.15 -4.44 -8.71
C PHE A 259 -84.70 -4.49 -10.14
N VAL A 260 -83.89 -4.96 -11.10
CA VAL A 260 -84.32 -5.12 -12.50
C VAL A 260 -85.25 -6.32 -12.69
N GLU A 261 -85.14 -7.36 -11.84
CA GLU A 261 -86.02 -8.52 -11.85
C GLU A 261 -87.35 -8.27 -11.12
N ASP A 262 -87.36 -7.49 -10.04
CA ASP A 262 -88.57 -7.07 -9.31
C ASP A 262 -89.37 -6.02 -10.11
N ASN A 263 -88.69 -5.08 -10.78
CA ASN A 263 -89.37 -4.09 -11.65
C ASN A 263 -89.77 -4.64 -13.03
N LYS A 264 -89.52 -5.92 -13.32
CA LYS A 264 -89.79 -6.53 -14.64
C LYS A 264 -91.29 -6.67 -14.91
N GLU A 265 -92.12 -6.78 -13.87
CA GLU A 265 -93.59 -6.75 -13.95
C GLU A 265 -94.13 -5.32 -14.11
N GLU A 266 -93.52 -4.34 -13.42
CA GLU A 266 -93.96 -2.94 -13.44
C GLU A 266 -93.58 -2.24 -14.77
N LEU A 267 -92.37 -2.48 -15.29
CA LEU A 267 -91.90 -1.97 -16.59
C LEU A 267 -92.66 -2.57 -17.79
N LYS A 268 -93.14 -3.83 -17.71
CA LYS A 268 -93.99 -4.41 -18.77
C LYS A 268 -95.38 -3.78 -18.82
N LYS A 269 -95.89 -3.29 -17.69
CA LYS A 269 -97.15 -2.54 -17.60
C LYS A 269 -97.04 -1.13 -18.19
N GLU A 270 -95.89 -0.48 -18.05
CA GLU A 270 -95.66 0.86 -18.63
C GLU A 270 -95.29 0.82 -20.13
N LEU A 271 -94.63 -0.22 -20.61
CA LEU A 271 -94.33 -0.36 -22.05
C LEU A 271 -95.52 -0.79 -22.92
N SER A 272 -96.62 -1.29 -22.33
CA SER A 272 -97.82 -1.72 -23.07
C SER A 272 -98.91 -0.65 -23.19
N SER A 273 -98.72 0.54 -22.60
CA SER A 273 -99.74 1.59 -22.50
C SER A 273 -99.44 2.87 -23.30
N ASN A 274 -98.51 2.86 -24.25
CA ASN A 274 -98.27 4.00 -25.15
C ASN A 274 -98.26 3.59 -26.63
N THR A 275 -99.46 3.43 -27.19
CA THR A 275 -99.69 3.50 -28.63
C THR A 275 -100.36 4.85 -28.93
N GLN A 276 -99.84 5.56 -29.94
CA GLN A 276 -100.30 6.82 -30.55
C GLN A 276 -99.74 8.13 -29.98
N ASN A 277 -98.79 8.76 -30.67
CA ASN A 277 -99.08 9.83 -31.64
C ASN A 277 -97.80 10.46 -32.25
N ASN A 278 -97.98 10.99 -33.45
CA ASN A 278 -97.03 11.49 -34.45
C ASN A 278 -96.12 12.69 -34.04
N PRO A 279 -95.06 12.99 -34.84
CA PRO A 279 -93.92 13.86 -34.47
C PRO A 279 -94.09 15.33 -34.90
N PRO A 280 -93.27 16.25 -34.34
CA PRO A 280 -92.79 17.43 -35.08
C PRO A 280 -91.26 17.63 -34.92
N GLU A 281 -90.52 17.70 -36.02
CA GLU A 281 -90.00 18.90 -36.72
C GLU A 281 -88.67 19.44 -36.17
N ALA A 282 -87.74 19.63 -37.11
CA ALA A 282 -86.36 20.05 -36.92
C ALA A 282 -86.25 21.56 -36.66
N MET A 283 -85.25 21.95 -35.87
CA MET A 283 -84.57 23.25 -36.01
C MET A 283 -83.07 23.04 -35.81
N ASP A 284 -82.35 23.30 -36.90
CA ASP A 284 -80.94 23.65 -36.92
C ASP A 284 -80.73 24.92 -36.08
N ASP A 285 -79.64 24.97 -35.33
CA ASP A 285 -78.77 26.16 -35.30
C ASP A 285 -77.38 25.74 -34.80
N TYR A 286 -76.44 25.75 -35.75
CA TYR A 286 -75.01 25.77 -35.51
C TYR A 286 -74.62 27.14 -34.97
N ASP A 287 -73.73 27.16 -33.97
CA ASP A 287 -72.71 28.21 -33.91
C ASP A 287 -71.43 27.65 -33.30
N SER A 288 -70.49 27.34 -34.19
CA SER A 288 -69.09 27.06 -33.87
C SER A 288 -68.27 28.34 -34.03
N PRO A 289 -67.49 28.76 -33.01
CA PRO A 289 -66.40 29.68 -33.23
C PRO A 289 -65.13 28.91 -33.58
N ASN A 290 -64.69 29.12 -34.82
CA ASN A 290 -63.34 28.90 -35.30
C ASN A 290 -62.29 29.49 -34.34
N THR A 291 -61.25 28.72 -34.05
CA THR A 291 -59.84 29.15 -34.26
C THR A 291 -58.94 27.93 -34.14
N PHE A 292 -58.65 27.32 -35.28
CA PHE A 292 -57.37 26.64 -35.52
C PHE A 292 -56.38 27.75 -35.87
N GLU A 293 -55.36 27.97 -35.04
CA GLU A 293 -54.12 28.61 -35.50
C GLU A 293 -52.92 27.95 -34.81
N ASN A 294 -52.11 27.32 -35.68
CA ASN A 294 -50.68 27.06 -35.57
C ASN A 294 -50.18 25.87 -34.73
N PHE A 295 -50.33 24.70 -35.37
CA PHE A 295 -49.26 23.72 -35.52
C PHE A 295 -47.98 24.37 -36.10
N TRP A 296 -46.81 24.00 -35.56
CA TRP A 296 -45.41 24.35 -35.92
C TRP A 296 -44.76 25.54 -35.19
N ASP A 297 -44.24 25.27 -33.98
CA ASP A 297 -42.81 25.39 -33.63
C ASP A 297 -42.49 24.45 -32.46
#